data_AF-A0A944CVQ5-F1
#
_entry.id   AF-A0A944CVQ5-F1
#
_cell.length_a   1.000
_cell.length_b   1.000
_cell.length_c   1.000
_cell.angle_alpha   90.00
_cell.angle_beta   90.00
_cell.angle_gamma   90.00
#
_symmetry.space_group_name_H-M   'P 1'
#
loop_
_entity.id
_entity.type
_entity.pdbx_description
1 polymer ?
#
loop_
_entity_poly.entity_id
_entity_poly.type
_entity_poly.pdbx_seq_one_letter_code
_entity_poly.pdbx_strand_id
1 'polypeptide(L)'
;MLAWYMSNSQNVQFRLFEFDSANIPQQIGPDQEIPTTVGINKLKLPLNYPELTVGKTYLWQIEIECEKEPIINSAEFTVINPQSFAKNPFTDISERVNYYAENELWYEALEKALSATDNGKLGQIGATLVKDLAESEILLGKKPEIAKIQEKIKYLHQISRNP
;
A
#
# COMPACT_ATOMS: atom_id res chain seq x y z
N MET A 1 -2.80 4.82 -5.90
CA MET A 1 -3.34 5.32 -4.60
C MET A 1 -2.61 4.60 -3.47
N LEU A 2 -2.22 5.28 -2.39
CA LEU A 2 -1.57 4.68 -1.22
C LEU A 2 -2.63 4.22 -0.20
N ALA A 3 -2.35 3.15 0.56
CA ALA A 3 -3.29 2.65 1.57
C ALA A 3 -2.58 2.03 2.78
N TRP A 4 -3.18 2.17 3.96
CA TRP A 4 -2.71 1.58 5.21
C TRP A 4 -3.89 1.23 6.13
N TYR A 5 -3.66 0.34 7.09
CA TYR A 5 -4.65 -0.04 8.10
C TYR A 5 -4.40 0.69 9.42
N MET A 6 -5.47 1.14 10.08
CA MET A 6 -5.45 1.72 11.42
C MET A 6 -6.37 0.93 12.35
N SER A 7 -5.89 0.58 13.55
CA SER A 7 -6.70 -0.07 14.58
C SER A 7 -7.46 0.92 15.48
N ASN A 8 -7.04 2.19 15.48
CA ASN A 8 -7.64 3.29 16.22
C ASN A 8 -7.69 4.55 15.34
N SER A 9 -8.64 5.44 15.63
CA SER A 9 -8.70 6.74 14.97
C SER A 9 -7.73 7.71 15.65
N GLN A 10 -6.75 8.19 14.90
CA GLN A 10 -5.79 9.22 15.33
C GLN A 10 -5.18 9.89 14.11
N ASN A 11 -4.50 11.01 14.31
CA ASN A 11 -3.76 11.64 13.23
C ASN A 11 -2.46 10.87 12.95
N VAL A 12 -2.04 10.88 11.69
CA VAL A 12 -0.77 10.31 11.27
C VAL A 12 0.01 11.32 10.46
N GLN A 13 1.33 11.28 10.56
CA GLN A 13 2.24 12.07 9.74
C GLN A 13 2.58 11.27 8.47
N PHE A 14 2.26 11.83 7.32
CA PHE A 14 2.62 11.29 6.01
C PHE A 14 3.86 11.99 5.47
N ARG A 15 4.80 11.18 4.97
CA ARG A 15 6.00 11.64 4.28
C ARG A 15 6.25 10.83 3.02
N LEU A 16 6.82 11.49 2.02
CA LEU A 16 7.25 10.88 0.77
C LEU A 16 8.74 11.15 0.57
N PHE A 17 9.47 10.16 0.07
CA PHE A 17 10.90 10.24 -0.14
C PHE A 17 11.27 9.79 -1.54
N GLU A 18 12.27 10.44 -2.12
CA GLU A 18 13.00 9.99 -3.31
C GLU A 18 14.37 9.47 -2.88
N PHE A 19 14.89 8.45 -3.57
CA PHE A 19 16.25 7.97 -3.33
C PHE A 19 17.27 8.78 -4.14
N ASP A 20 18.32 9.27 -3.50
CA ASP A 20 19.44 9.91 -4.19
C ASP A 20 20.37 8.88 -4.88
N SER A 21 21.43 9.36 -5.52
CA SER A 21 22.40 8.50 -6.22
C SER A 21 23.17 7.55 -5.30
N ALA A 22 23.18 7.80 -3.98
CA ALA A 22 23.75 6.94 -2.96
C ALA A 22 22.71 5.99 -2.33
N ASN A 23 21.50 5.95 -2.88
CA ASN A 23 20.36 5.18 -2.37
C ASN A 23 19.93 5.60 -0.95
N ILE A 24 20.10 6.88 -0.62
CA ILE A 24 19.66 7.47 0.65
C ILE A 24 18.31 8.15 0.42
N PRO A 25 17.28 7.86 1.24
CA PRO A 25 15.97 8.50 1.11
C PRO A 25 16.04 9.97 1.51
N GLN A 26 15.63 10.85 0.60
CA GLN A 26 15.49 12.29 0.78
C GLN A 26 14.02 12.66 0.72
N GLN A 27 13.52 13.36 1.74
CA GLN A 27 12.12 13.75 1.78
C GLN A 27 11.79 14.71 0.62
N ILE A 28 10.67 14.46 -0.03
CA ILE A 28 10.10 15.31 -1.06
C ILE A 28 8.67 15.72 -0.70
N GLY A 29 8.35 16.98 -0.95
CA GLY A 29 7.07 17.56 -0.55
C GLY A 29 6.97 17.87 0.95
N PRO A 30 5.86 18.51 1.37
CA PRO A 30 5.66 18.89 2.76
C PRO A 30 5.36 17.67 3.65
N ASP A 31 5.56 17.83 4.96
CA ASP A 31 4.93 16.94 5.94
C ASP A 31 3.41 17.15 5.88
N GLN A 32 2.64 16.06 5.92
CA GLN A 32 1.20 16.13 5.92
C GLN A 32 0.61 15.35 7.09
N GLU A 33 -0.06 16.07 7.99
CA GLU A 33 -0.88 15.44 9.02
C GLU A 33 -2.23 15.02 8.42
N ILE A 34 -2.57 13.74 8.56
CA ILE A 34 -3.78 13.14 8.00
C ILE A 34 -4.64 12.61 9.14
N PRO A 35 -5.89 13.09 9.31
CA PRO A 35 -6.82 12.45 10.22
C PRO A 35 -7.23 11.08 9.67
N THR A 36 -7.09 10.03 10.48
CA THR A 36 -7.42 8.66 10.08
C THR A 36 -8.55 8.08 10.90
N THR A 37 -9.25 7.12 10.31
CA THR A 37 -10.30 6.34 10.97
C THR A 37 -9.88 4.89 11.12
N VAL A 38 -10.52 4.16 12.03
CA VAL A 38 -10.37 2.70 12.12
C VAL A 38 -10.63 2.05 10.74
N GLY A 39 -9.78 1.10 10.35
CA GLY A 39 -9.85 0.39 9.08
C GLY A 39 -8.82 0.84 8.04
N ILE A 40 -9.10 0.51 6.78
CA ILE A 40 -8.27 0.88 5.63
C ILE A 40 -8.45 2.36 5.27
N ASN A 41 -7.38 3.13 5.41
CA ASN A 41 -7.27 4.51 5.00
C ASN A 41 -6.60 4.59 3.64
N LYS A 42 -6.99 5.58 2.83
CA LYS A 42 -6.53 5.77 1.44
C LYS A 42 -6.02 7.18 1.26
N LEU A 43 -4.89 7.34 0.58
CA LEU A 43 -4.35 8.64 0.20
C LEU A 43 -4.07 8.68 -1.30
N LYS A 44 -4.60 9.73 -1.94
CA LYS A 44 -4.13 10.16 -3.26
C LYS A 44 -3.17 11.33 -3.01
N LEU A 45 -1.98 11.25 -3.61
CA LEU A 45 -1.00 12.31 -3.47
C LEU A 45 -1.62 13.64 -3.94
N PRO A 46 -1.63 14.67 -3.10
CA PRO A 46 -2.20 15.96 -3.48
C PRO A 46 -1.32 16.68 -4.52
N LEU A 47 -1.93 17.59 -5.28
CA LEU A 47 -1.29 18.27 -6.42
C LEU A 47 -0.11 19.17 -6.04
N ASN A 48 0.09 19.44 -4.76
CA ASN A 48 1.21 20.22 -4.23
C ASN A 48 2.48 19.37 -4.01
N TYR A 49 2.43 18.05 -4.23
CA TYR A 49 3.64 17.22 -4.25
C TYR A 49 4.34 17.32 -5.60
N PRO A 50 5.68 17.16 -5.63
CA PRO A 50 6.43 17.04 -6.87
C PRO A 50 5.89 15.92 -7.76
N GLU A 51 5.89 16.14 -9.07
CA GLU A 51 5.55 15.08 -10.02
C GLU A 51 6.57 13.94 -9.92
N LEU A 52 6.06 12.71 -9.81
CA LEU A 52 6.91 11.53 -9.70
C LEU A 52 7.40 11.10 -11.09
N THR A 53 8.67 10.72 -11.18
CA THR A 53 9.29 10.37 -12.45
C THR A 53 9.13 8.88 -12.74
N VAL A 54 8.66 8.54 -13.94
CA VAL A 54 8.59 7.15 -14.42
C VAL A 54 9.95 6.47 -14.35
N GLY A 55 9.99 5.25 -13.83
CA GLY A 55 11.18 4.42 -13.66
C GLY A 55 11.95 4.71 -12.36
N LYS A 56 11.56 5.72 -11.57
CA LYS A 56 12.15 5.95 -10.25
C LYS A 56 11.39 5.23 -9.15
N THR A 57 12.14 4.80 -8.15
CA THR A 57 11.62 4.25 -6.89
C THR A 57 11.47 5.38 -5.87
N TYR A 58 10.37 5.34 -5.13
CA TYR A 58 10.06 6.25 -4.02
C TYR A 58 9.69 5.43 -2.80
N LEU A 59 9.78 6.05 -1.63
CA LEU A 59 9.36 5.48 -0.36
C LEU A 59 8.29 6.39 0.24
N TRP A 60 7.14 5.85 0.62
CA TRP A 60 6.18 6.57 1.43
C TRP A 60 6.17 6.03 2.86
N GLN A 61 5.86 6.89 3.81
CA GLN A 61 5.86 6.60 5.23
C GLN A 61 4.60 7.15 5.89
N ILE A 62 4.08 6.37 6.84
CA ILE A 62 3.08 6.78 7.82
C ILE A 62 3.73 6.65 9.20
N GLU A 63 3.68 7.73 9.96
CA GLU A 63 4.18 7.80 11.33
C GLU A 63 3.04 8.16 12.28
N ILE A 64 2.95 7.40 13.37
CA ILE A 64 2.00 7.62 14.45
C ILE A 64 2.80 8.09 15.66
N GLU A 65 2.57 9.32 16.10
CA GLU A 65 3.14 9.82 17.34
C GLU A 65 2.57 9.06 18.54
N CYS A 66 3.45 8.59 19.42
CA CYS A 66 3.11 7.86 20.64
C CYS A 66 3.93 8.43 21.80
N GLU A 67 3.45 8.26 23.04
CA GLU A 67 4.11 8.81 24.25
C GLU A 67 5.56 8.35 24.45
N LYS A 68 5.94 7.19 23.88
CA LYS A 68 7.29 6.62 23.99
C LYS A 68 8.09 6.82 22.71
N GLU A 69 7.81 6.00 21.72
CA GLU A 69 8.48 5.98 20.43
C GLU A 69 7.42 5.97 19.32
N PRO A 70 7.62 6.76 18.25
CA PRO A 70 6.67 6.78 17.15
C PRO A 70 6.61 5.42 16.45
N ILE A 71 5.42 5.01 16.03
CA ILE A 71 5.24 3.82 15.21
C ILE A 71 5.39 4.25 13.76
N ILE A 72 6.40 3.71 13.08
CA ILE A 72 6.71 4.04 11.69
C ILE A 72 6.44 2.82 10.80
N ASN A 73 5.63 3.01 9.76
CA ASN A 73 5.47 2.05 8.68
C ASN A 73 5.78 2.72 7.35
N SER A 74 6.48 2.00 6.48
CA SER A 74 6.89 2.53 5.19
C SER A 74 6.82 1.45 4.10
N ALA A 75 6.67 1.88 2.85
CA ALA A 75 6.71 1.01 1.70
C ALA A 75 7.31 1.71 0.48
N GLU A 76 8.12 0.97 -0.27
CA GLU A 76 8.69 1.42 -1.53
C GLU A 76 7.72 1.15 -2.69
N PHE A 77 7.82 1.96 -3.73
CA PHE A 77 7.10 1.75 -4.99
C PHE A 77 7.87 2.36 -6.15
N THR A 78 7.74 1.75 -7.33
CA THR A 78 8.33 2.27 -8.56
C THR A 78 7.23 2.89 -9.41
N VAL A 79 7.49 4.08 -9.96
CA VAL A 79 6.54 4.74 -10.86
C VAL A 79 6.61 4.10 -12.23
N ILE A 80 5.48 3.63 -12.72
CA ILE A 80 5.35 3.01 -14.04
C ILE A 80 4.65 3.95 -15.03
N ASN A 81 4.87 3.73 -16.33
CA ASN A 81 4.13 4.44 -17.37
C ASN A 81 2.73 3.81 -17.52
N PRO A 82 1.62 4.54 -17.30
CA PRO A 82 0.28 3.97 -17.45
C PRO A 82 -0.04 3.52 -18.88
N GLN A 83 0.61 4.10 -19.90
CA GLN A 83 0.35 3.77 -21.31
C GLN A 83 0.88 2.39 -21.73
N SER A 84 1.75 1.75 -20.93
CA SER A 84 2.26 0.42 -21.24
C SER A 84 1.28 -0.72 -20.94
N PHE A 85 0.15 -0.43 -20.29
CA PHE A 85 -0.84 -1.45 -19.91
C PHE A 85 -2.09 -1.38 -20.77
N ALA A 86 -2.52 -2.53 -21.28
CA ALA A 86 -3.69 -2.62 -22.12
C ALA A 86 -4.95 -2.26 -21.31
N LYS A 87 -5.75 -1.32 -21.84
CA LYS A 87 -7.11 -1.07 -21.35
C LYS A 87 -8.02 -2.20 -21.80
N ASN A 88 -7.81 -3.40 -21.26
CA ASN A 88 -8.71 -4.51 -21.51
C ASN A 88 -10.08 -4.19 -20.87
N PRO A 89 -11.20 -4.39 -21.59
CA PRO A 89 -12.53 -4.14 -21.08
C PRO A 89 -12.94 -5.27 -20.12
N PHE A 90 -12.34 -5.31 -18.92
CA PHE A 90 -12.74 -6.24 -17.89
C PHE A 90 -14.13 -5.88 -17.38
N THR A 91 -15.07 -6.81 -17.48
CA THR A 91 -16.43 -6.67 -16.96
C THR A 91 -16.51 -7.05 -15.49
N ASP A 92 -15.66 -7.96 -15.02
CA ASP A 92 -15.57 -8.34 -13.61
C ASP A 92 -14.46 -7.57 -12.87
N ILE A 93 -14.71 -7.25 -11.60
CA ILE A 93 -13.74 -6.59 -10.73
C ILE A 93 -12.60 -7.56 -10.40
N SER A 94 -12.89 -8.83 -10.15
CA SER A 94 -11.87 -9.82 -9.77
C SER A 94 -10.89 -10.05 -10.91
N GLU A 95 -11.39 -10.20 -12.15
CA GLU A 95 -10.54 -10.27 -13.35
C GLU A 95 -9.60 -9.06 -13.46
N ARG A 96 -10.11 -7.86 -13.18
CA ARG A 96 -9.29 -6.64 -13.25
C ARG A 96 -8.23 -6.57 -12.15
N VAL A 97 -8.57 -7.00 -10.94
CA VAL A 97 -7.63 -7.08 -9.82
C VAL A 97 -6.51 -8.07 -10.14
N ASN A 98 -6.87 -9.26 -10.63
CA ASN A 98 -5.89 -10.29 -11.00
C ASN A 98 -4.98 -9.82 -12.13
N TYR A 99 -5.54 -9.20 -13.18
CA TYR A 99 -4.73 -8.65 -14.27
C TYR A 99 -3.65 -7.69 -13.77
N TYR A 100 -4.02 -6.75 -12.87
CA TYR A 100 -3.03 -5.82 -12.31
C TYR A 100 -2.00 -6.55 -11.45
N ALA A 101 -2.42 -7.47 -10.58
CA ALA A 101 -1.51 -8.23 -9.73
C ALA A 101 -0.50 -9.08 -10.54
N GLU A 102 -0.97 -9.79 -11.57
CA GLU A 102 -0.14 -10.61 -12.47
C GLU A 102 0.88 -9.79 -13.28
N ASN A 103 0.63 -8.48 -13.45
CA ASN A 103 1.53 -7.55 -14.13
C ASN A 103 2.33 -6.69 -13.13
N GLU A 104 2.44 -7.13 -11.87
CA GLU A 104 3.18 -6.47 -10.78
C GLU A 104 2.63 -5.08 -10.40
N LEU A 105 1.40 -4.76 -10.79
CA LEU A 105 0.69 -3.50 -10.51
C LEU A 105 -0.11 -3.58 -9.22
N TRP A 106 0.58 -3.84 -8.11
CA TRP A 106 -0.04 -4.10 -6.81
C TRP A 106 -0.86 -2.93 -6.26
N TYR A 107 -0.45 -1.68 -6.51
CA TYR A 107 -1.17 -0.50 -6.06
C TYR A 107 -2.48 -0.31 -6.83
N GLU A 108 -2.48 -0.57 -8.13
CA GLU A 108 -3.67 -0.55 -8.99
C GLU A 108 -4.61 -1.71 -8.67
N ALA A 109 -4.07 -2.90 -8.43
CA ALA A 109 -4.83 -4.06 -7.98
C ALA A 109 -5.54 -3.76 -6.65
N LEU A 110 -4.84 -3.18 -5.68
CA LEU A 110 -5.41 -2.83 -4.38
C LEU A 110 -6.44 -1.70 -4.48
N GLU A 111 -6.17 -0.65 -5.27
CA GLU A 111 -7.16 0.41 -5.53
C GLU A 111 -8.44 -0.16 -6.13
N LYS A 112 -8.31 -1.12 -7.05
CA LYS A 112 -9.47 -1.74 -7.67
C LYS A 112 -10.22 -2.65 -6.71
N ALA A 113 -9.52 -3.44 -5.90
CA ALA A 113 -10.15 -4.28 -4.87
C ALA A 113 -10.93 -3.45 -3.84
N LEU A 114 -10.34 -2.34 -3.36
CA LEU A 114 -10.98 -1.42 -2.41
C LEU A 114 -12.13 -0.60 -3.01
N SER A 115 -12.28 -0.56 -4.34
CA SER A 115 -13.43 0.06 -5.00
C SER A 115 -14.70 -0.78 -4.91
N ALA A 116 -14.58 -2.05 -4.53
CA ALA A 116 -15.70 -3.00 -4.42
C ALA A 116 -16.24 -3.16 -2.99
N THR A 117 -15.79 -2.32 -2.05
CA THR A 117 -16.06 -2.48 -0.62
C THR A 117 -16.46 -1.15 0.01
N ASP A 118 -17.12 -1.23 1.16
CA ASP A 118 -17.37 -0.05 1.98
C ASP A 118 -16.05 0.58 2.47
N ASN A 119 -16.10 1.88 2.79
CA ASN A 119 -14.96 2.60 3.33
C ASN A 119 -14.45 1.94 4.63
N GLY A 120 -13.12 1.89 4.79
CA GLY A 120 -12.46 1.26 5.93
C GLY A 120 -12.35 -0.27 5.83
N LYS A 121 -13.06 -0.93 4.92
CA LYS A 121 -13.02 -2.39 4.76
C LYS A 121 -12.07 -2.81 3.64
N LEU A 122 -11.40 -3.95 3.85
CA LEU A 122 -10.59 -4.59 2.81
C LEU A 122 -11.43 -5.49 1.88
N GLY A 123 -12.52 -6.08 2.43
CA GLY A 123 -13.39 -7.03 1.75
C GLY A 123 -12.68 -8.32 1.30
N GLN A 124 -13.45 -9.24 0.71
CA GLN A 124 -12.93 -10.56 0.35
C GLN A 124 -11.89 -10.50 -0.78
N ILE A 125 -12.15 -9.69 -1.82
CA ILE A 125 -11.24 -9.54 -2.97
C ILE A 125 -9.90 -8.95 -2.50
N GLY A 126 -9.94 -7.88 -1.70
CA GLY A 126 -8.72 -7.28 -1.16
C GLY A 126 -7.99 -8.22 -0.20
N ALA A 127 -8.70 -8.96 0.63
CA ALA A 127 -8.10 -9.91 1.56
C ALA A 127 -7.38 -11.05 0.82
N THR A 128 -7.99 -11.58 -0.25
CA THR A 128 -7.35 -12.57 -1.13
C THR A 128 -6.11 -11.96 -1.79
N LEU A 129 -6.21 -10.77 -2.39
CA LEU A 129 -5.07 -10.10 -3.03
C LEU A 129 -3.86 -9.93 -2.11
N VAL A 130 -4.06 -9.39 -0.90
CA VAL A 130 -2.95 -9.13 0.02
C VAL A 130 -2.38 -10.45 0.57
N LYS A 131 -3.23 -11.47 0.74
CA LYS A 131 -2.78 -12.81 1.09
C LYS A 131 -1.90 -13.42 -0.01
N ASP A 132 -2.35 -13.37 -1.26
CA ASP A 132 -1.62 -13.93 -2.40
C ASP A 132 -0.27 -13.22 -2.59
N LEU A 133 -0.22 -11.89 -2.41
CA LEU A 133 1.03 -11.12 -2.38
C LEU A 133 1.96 -11.65 -1.29
N ALA A 134 1.48 -11.74 -0.05
CA ALA A 134 2.29 -12.21 1.07
C ALA A 134 2.79 -13.66 0.86
N GLU A 135 1.96 -14.54 0.29
CA GLU A 135 2.37 -15.90 -0.06
C GLU A 135 3.43 -15.92 -1.16
N SER A 136 3.36 -15.02 -2.15
CA SER A 136 4.39 -14.90 -3.19
C SER A 136 5.74 -14.44 -2.61
N GLU A 137 5.74 -13.54 -1.64
CA GLU A 137 6.96 -13.07 -0.96
C GLU A 137 7.61 -14.19 -0.14
N ILE A 138 6.84 -15.13 0.42
CA ILE A 138 7.37 -16.31 1.13
C ILE A 138 8.20 -17.20 0.19
N LEU A 139 7.77 -17.36 -1.06
CA LEU A 139 8.47 -18.19 -2.04
C LEU A 139 9.83 -17.61 -2.45
N LEU A 140 10.00 -16.30 -2.29
CA LEU A 140 11.20 -15.56 -2.65
C LEU A 140 12.09 -15.22 -1.43
N GLY A 141 11.53 -15.28 -0.22
CA GLY A 141 12.18 -14.83 1.01
C GLY A 141 13.13 -15.84 1.67
N LYS A 142 14.03 -15.34 2.52
CA LYS A 142 14.90 -16.17 3.37
C LYS A 142 14.16 -16.57 4.66
N LYS A 143 14.57 -17.67 5.31
CA LYS A 143 13.91 -18.23 6.53
C LYS A 143 13.41 -17.22 7.58
N PRO A 144 14.18 -16.19 8.02
CA PRO A 144 13.68 -15.21 9.01
C PRO A 144 12.62 -14.23 8.45
N GLU A 145 12.59 -14.01 7.14
CA GLU A 145 11.57 -13.18 6.47
C GLU A 145 10.25 -13.95 6.36
N ILE A 146 10.31 -15.26 6.09
CA ILE A 146 9.13 -16.14 6.01
C ILE A 146 8.30 -16.10 7.31
N ALA A 147 8.95 -16.16 8.47
CA ALA A 147 8.24 -16.12 9.75
C ALA A 147 7.49 -14.79 9.97
N LYS A 148 8.11 -13.66 9.59
CA LYS A 148 7.47 -12.33 9.64
C LYS A 148 6.30 -12.23 8.67
N ILE A 149 6.44 -12.78 7.47
CA ILE A 149 5.37 -12.77 6.47
C ILE A 149 4.18 -13.63 6.93
N GLN A 150 4.44 -14.80 7.52
CA GLN A 150 3.37 -15.64 8.09
C GLN A 150 2.61 -14.95 9.23
N GLU A 151 3.31 -14.17 10.07
CA GLU A 151 2.68 -13.34 11.09
C GLU A 151 1.80 -12.25 10.46
N LYS A 152 2.30 -11.54 9.45
CA LYS A 152 1.49 -10.58 8.68
C LYS A 152 0.23 -11.21 8.09
N ILE A 153 0.32 -12.41 7.50
CA ILE A 153 -0.84 -13.14 6.96
C ILE A 153 -1.90 -13.41 8.04
N LYS A 154 -1.49 -13.77 9.26
CA LYS A 154 -2.43 -13.95 10.38
C LYS A 154 -3.15 -12.65 10.74
N TYR A 155 -2.43 -11.53 10.79
CA TYR A 155 -3.02 -10.22 11.03
C TYR A 155 -3.97 -9.80 9.90
N LEU A 156 -3.61 -10.06 8.64
CA LEU A 156 -4.46 -9.81 7.47
C LEU A 156 -5.79 -10.57 7.55
N HIS A 157 -5.76 -11.82 8.01
CA HIS A 157 -6.98 -12.58 8.26
C HIS A 157 -7.86 -11.97 9.35
N GLN A 158 -7.28 -11.41 10.40
CA GLN A 158 -8.05 -10.75 11.47
C GLN A 158 -8.73 -9.47 10.96
N ILE A 159 -8.03 -8.64 10.19
CA ILE A 159 -8.61 -7.39 9.66
C ILE A 159 -9.64 -7.67 8.54
N SER A 160 -9.50 -8.78 7.80
CA SER A 160 -10.48 -9.16 6.75
C SER A 160 -11.85 -9.59 7.31
N ARG A 161 -11.89 -10.05 8.57
CA ARG A 161 -13.08 -10.63 9.22
C ARG A 161 -13.81 -9.64 10.14
N ASN A 162 -13.17 -8.53 10.50
CA ASN A 162 -13.81 -7.51 11.32
C ASN A 162 -14.63 -6.54 10.42
N PRO A 163 -15.92 -6.33 10.74
CA PRO A 163 -16.84 -5.53 9.95
C PRO A 163 -16.49 -4.04 9.91
#